data_AF-A0AAD1VJC4-F1
#
_entry.id   AF-A0AAD1VJC4-F1
#
_cell.length_a   1.000
_cell.length_b   1.000
_cell.length_c   1.000
_cell.angle_alpha   90.00
_cell.angle_beta   90.00
_cell.angle_gamma   90.00
#
_symmetry.space_group_name_H-M   'P 1'
#
loop_
_entity.id
_entity.type
_entity.pdbx_description
1 polymer ?
#
loop_
_entity_poly.entity_id
_entity_poly.type
_entity_poly.pdbx_seq_one_letter_code
_entity_poly.pdbx_strand_id
1 'polypeptide(L)'
;MGVQNGQEKEPILTCDNQNQIINLSKFNLNEHHTSLLNKGLSFVPTPNTNKFNWVKDTNLFGRKLALNVIHKRRDQKTAKEIGMSYEDFQTHQMLVFLLDEQNPDFKLTDLKPESWFTPNLSKVSSVDLFIQMTTSAIESLTTSEVLHDNLTAQQRKALKELNTDRNIIIKPSDKGGNVVIMDRDHYIDMCMEHLKDTSAYRKLTMDPTTLYLSELKHILDAALENYIITSDEH
;
A
#
# COMPACT_ATOMS: atom_id res chain seq x y z
N MET A 1 1.15 -58.84 27.50
CA MET A 1 -0.08 -58.21 26.99
C MET A 1 -0.41 -57.05 27.90
N GLY A 2 -0.38 -55.84 27.37
CA GLY A 2 -0.65 -54.61 28.10
C GLY A 2 -0.75 -53.50 27.08
N VAL A 3 -1.88 -53.46 26.38
CA VAL A 3 -2.21 -52.45 25.38
C VAL A 3 -2.47 -51.15 26.14
N GLN A 4 -1.58 -50.16 25.97
CA GLN A 4 -1.85 -48.80 26.43
C GLN A 4 -2.72 -48.13 25.37
N ASN A 5 -4.00 -47.95 25.71
CA ASN A 5 -4.94 -47.17 24.92
C ASN A 5 -4.47 -45.71 24.88
N GLY A 6 -4.13 -45.23 23.69
CA GLY A 6 -3.91 -43.82 23.42
C GLY A 6 -5.22 -43.08 23.65
N GLN A 7 -5.21 -42.13 24.58
CA GLN A 7 -6.30 -41.18 24.69
C GLN A 7 -6.26 -40.27 23.45
N GLU A 8 -7.21 -40.47 22.55
CA GLU A 8 -7.57 -39.46 21.56
C GLU A 8 -7.90 -38.18 22.31
N LYS A 9 -7.11 -37.12 22.08
CA LYS A 9 -7.45 -35.80 22.55
C LYS A 9 -8.67 -35.33 21.76
N GLU A 10 -9.83 -35.40 22.41
CA GLU A 10 -11.05 -34.71 22.01
C GLU A 10 -10.73 -33.27 21.54
N PRO A 11 -11.27 -32.83 20.39
CA PRO A 11 -11.03 -31.47 19.92
C PRO A 11 -11.62 -30.50 20.94
N ILE A 12 -10.79 -29.57 21.41
CA ILE A 12 -11.21 -28.47 22.27
C ILE A 12 -12.27 -27.69 21.49
N LEU A 13 -13.53 -27.78 21.93
CA LEU A 13 -14.61 -26.92 21.49
C LEU A 13 -14.25 -25.49 21.93
N THR A 14 -13.58 -24.75 21.06
CA THR A 14 -13.34 -23.32 21.25
C THR A 14 -14.64 -22.58 21.01
N CYS A 15 -15.12 -21.95 22.09
CA CYS A 15 -16.03 -20.80 22.17
C CYS A 15 -16.80 -20.41 20.90
N ASP A 16 -18.14 -20.43 21.00
CA ASP A 16 -19.12 -19.88 20.07
C ASP A 16 -18.54 -18.85 19.08
N ASN A 17 -18.21 -19.31 17.88
CA ASN A 17 -17.97 -18.45 16.73
C ASN A 17 -19.30 -17.78 16.38
N GLN A 18 -19.61 -16.67 17.03
CA GLN A 18 -20.60 -15.74 16.49
C GLN A 18 -20.13 -15.40 15.08
N ASN A 19 -20.88 -15.86 14.07
CA ASN A 19 -20.54 -15.66 12.67
C ASN A 19 -20.40 -14.15 12.42
N GLN A 20 -19.17 -13.66 12.27
CA GLN A 20 -18.88 -12.22 12.16
C GLN A 20 -19.22 -11.69 10.76
N ILE A 21 -19.88 -12.50 9.93
CA ILE A 21 -20.12 -12.22 8.52
C ILE A 21 -21.57 -11.82 8.34
N ILE A 22 -21.78 -10.62 7.82
CA ILE A 22 -23.08 -10.08 7.45
C ILE A 22 -23.14 -10.06 5.92
N ASN A 23 -23.91 -10.98 5.34
CA ASN A 23 -24.09 -11.04 3.88
C ASN A 23 -25.36 -10.29 3.49
N LEU A 24 -25.20 -9.11 2.89
CA LEU A 24 -26.26 -8.29 2.29
C LEU A 24 -26.27 -8.40 0.75
N SER A 25 -25.39 -9.23 0.19
CA SER A 25 -25.26 -9.45 -1.25
C SER A 25 -26.08 -10.65 -1.72
N LYS A 26 -26.22 -10.78 -3.04
CA LYS A 26 -26.81 -11.97 -3.67
C LYS A 26 -25.80 -13.12 -3.82
N PHE A 27 -24.54 -12.92 -3.43
CA PHE A 27 -23.50 -13.93 -3.53
C PHE A 27 -23.69 -15.05 -2.51
N ASN A 28 -23.69 -16.29 -2.97
CA ASN A 28 -23.85 -17.47 -2.12
C ASN A 28 -22.53 -17.89 -1.48
N LEU A 29 -22.42 -17.74 -0.16
CA LEU A 29 -21.25 -18.14 0.59
C LEU A 29 -21.22 -19.66 0.83
N ASN A 30 -20.13 -20.29 0.40
CA ASN A 30 -19.73 -21.63 0.79
C ASN A 30 -19.19 -21.61 2.24
N GLU A 31 -19.22 -22.76 2.92
CA GLU A 31 -18.45 -23.05 4.13
C GLU A 31 -17.00 -22.54 4.06
N HIS A 32 -16.29 -22.76 2.95
CA HIS A 32 -14.91 -22.30 2.81
C HIS A 32 -14.79 -20.77 2.71
N HIS A 33 -15.77 -20.08 2.09
CA HIS A 33 -15.85 -18.62 2.09
C HIS A 33 -16.07 -18.11 3.52
N THR A 34 -17.01 -18.73 4.23
CA THR A 34 -17.39 -18.39 5.60
C THR A 34 -16.21 -18.60 6.57
N SER A 35 -15.55 -19.75 6.49
CA SER A 35 -14.37 -20.08 7.29
C SER A 35 -13.20 -19.15 7.02
N LEU A 36 -12.99 -18.75 5.76
CA LEU A 36 -11.96 -17.77 5.39
C LEU A 36 -12.27 -16.38 5.95
N LEU A 37 -13.49 -15.88 5.74
CA LEU A 37 -13.88 -14.52 6.15
C LEU A 37 -13.95 -14.37 7.67
N ASN A 38 -14.29 -15.43 8.40
CA ASN A 38 -14.25 -15.45 9.87
C ASN A 38 -12.82 -15.36 10.45
N LYS A 39 -11.76 -15.52 9.62
CA LYS A 39 -10.39 -15.19 10.05
C LYS A 39 -10.17 -13.67 10.17
N GLY A 40 -11.07 -12.85 9.59
CA GLY A 40 -11.03 -11.39 9.63
C GLY A 40 -10.26 -10.77 8.45
N LEU A 41 -10.55 -9.49 8.16
CA LEU A 41 -9.91 -8.75 7.05
C LEU A 41 -8.44 -8.40 7.29
N SER A 42 -7.99 -8.45 8.54
CA SER A 42 -6.58 -8.28 8.93
C SER A 42 -5.78 -9.58 8.85
N PHE A 43 -6.41 -10.70 8.48
CA PHE A 43 -5.71 -11.97 8.34
C PHE A 43 -4.73 -11.95 7.16
N VAL A 44 -3.49 -12.35 7.42
CA VAL A 44 -2.44 -12.42 6.40
C VAL A 44 -2.12 -13.88 6.07
N PRO A 45 -2.36 -14.35 4.84
CA PRO A 45 -1.95 -15.67 4.41
C PRO A 45 -0.43 -15.85 4.51
N THR A 46 0.03 -17.04 4.88
CA THR A 46 1.46 -17.36 4.86
C THR A 46 2.01 -17.13 3.45
N PRO A 47 3.01 -16.25 3.28
CA PRO A 47 3.55 -15.93 1.96
C PRO A 47 4.26 -17.15 1.38
N ASN A 48 4.03 -17.41 0.08
CA ASN A 48 4.82 -18.41 -0.64
C ASN A 48 6.15 -17.78 -1.03
N THR A 49 7.15 -17.93 -0.16
CA THR A 49 8.50 -17.41 -0.40
C THR A 49 9.38 -18.45 -1.09
N ASN A 50 9.98 -18.07 -2.21
CA ASN A 50 11.05 -18.83 -2.86
C ASN A 50 12.32 -17.96 -2.89
N LYS A 51 13.49 -18.57 -2.67
CA LYS A 51 14.81 -17.95 -2.80
C LYS A 51 14.96 -17.09 -4.06
N PHE A 52 14.38 -17.51 -5.19
CA PHE A 52 14.36 -16.72 -6.42
C PHE A 52 13.72 -15.34 -6.24
N ASN A 53 12.57 -15.26 -5.55
CA ASN A 53 11.88 -14.01 -5.29
C ASN A 53 12.71 -13.10 -4.38
N TRP A 54 13.37 -13.66 -3.36
CA TRP A 54 14.26 -12.88 -2.48
C TRP A 54 15.43 -12.26 -3.25
N VAL A 55 16.10 -13.04 -4.09
CA VAL A 55 17.20 -12.54 -4.93
C VAL A 55 16.69 -11.47 -5.91
N LYS A 56 15.53 -11.70 -6.54
CA LYS A 56 14.89 -10.72 -7.43
C LYS A 56 14.58 -9.41 -6.70
N ASP A 57 13.96 -9.49 -5.53
CA ASP A 57 13.55 -8.32 -4.74
C ASP A 57 14.77 -7.53 -4.24
N THR A 58 15.83 -8.23 -3.80
CA THR A 58 17.11 -7.61 -3.43
C THR A 58 17.72 -6.84 -4.60
N ASN A 59 17.73 -7.42 -5.81
CA ASN A 59 18.24 -6.75 -7.00
C ASN A 59 17.38 -5.53 -7.39
N LEU A 60 16.06 -5.64 -7.33
CA LEU A 60 15.14 -4.52 -7.59
C LEU A 60 15.35 -3.38 -6.58
N PHE A 61 15.55 -3.71 -5.31
CA PHE A 61 15.85 -2.73 -4.27
C PHE A 61 17.22 -2.07 -4.49
N GLY A 62 18.25 -2.86 -4.78
CA GLY A 62 19.58 -2.37 -5.14
C GLY A 62 19.56 -1.41 -6.33
N ARG A 63 18.78 -1.75 -7.36
CA ARG A 63 18.54 -0.88 -8.51
C ARG A 63 17.88 0.45 -8.12
N LYS A 64 16.86 0.43 -7.26
CA LYS A 64 16.21 1.66 -6.75
C LYS A 64 17.20 2.56 -6.02
N LEU A 65 18.05 1.98 -5.16
CA LEU A 65 19.09 2.73 -4.47
C LEU A 65 20.08 3.38 -5.46
N ALA A 66 20.54 2.63 -6.45
CA ALA A 66 21.49 3.14 -7.44
C ALA A 66 20.90 4.27 -8.30
N LEU A 67 19.64 4.14 -8.72
CA LEU A 67 18.92 5.20 -9.42
C LEU A 67 18.79 6.47 -8.56
N ASN A 68 18.45 6.32 -7.27
CA ASN A 68 18.39 7.45 -6.34
C ASN A 68 19.73 8.17 -6.20
N VAL A 69 20.84 7.42 -6.10
CA VAL A 69 22.19 8.02 -6.05
C VAL A 69 22.51 8.80 -7.33
N ILE A 70 22.16 8.27 -8.50
CA ILE A 70 22.40 8.93 -9.78
C ILE A 70 21.55 10.19 -9.94
N HIS A 71 20.26 10.13 -9.62
CA HIS A 71 19.37 11.30 -9.67
C HIS A 71 19.89 12.38 -8.72
N LYS A 72 20.19 12.04 -7.47
CA LYS A 72 20.78 12.98 -6.50
C LYS A 72 22.05 13.65 -7.02
N ARG A 73 22.98 12.89 -7.61
CA ARG A 73 24.21 13.46 -8.20
C ARG A 73 23.93 14.40 -9.38
N ARG A 74 22.96 14.05 -10.24
CA ARG A 74 22.53 14.87 -11.36
C ARG A 74 21.89 16.17 -10.87
N ASP A 75 21.01 16.08 -9.89
CA ASP A 75 20.31 17.22 -9.29
C ASP A 75 21.31 18.18 -8.64
N GLN A 76 22.26 17.66 -7.85
CA GLN A 76 23.36 18.44 -7.28
C GLN A 76 24.22 19.15 -8.35
N LYS A 77 24.52 18.47 -9.46
CA LYS A 77 25.25 19.08 -10.58
C LYS A 77 24.45 20.21 -11.21
N THR A 78 23.17 19.99 -11.42
CA THR A 78 22.25 20.98 -12.02
C THR A 78 22.11 22.20 -11.12
N ALA A 79 21.87 22.00 -9.82
CA ALA A 79 21.81 23.07 -8.81
C ALA A 79 23.08 23.93 -8.83
N LYS A 80 24.26 23.28 -8.88
CA LYS A 80 25.54 23.99 -8.98
C LYS A 80 25.70 24.77 -10.28
N GLU A 81 25.25 24.23 -11.42
CA GLU A 81 25.34 24.90 -12.73
C GLU A 81 24.47 26.16 -12.81
N ILE A 82 23.30 26.15 -12.16
CA ILE A 82 22.38 27.29 -12.09
C ILE A 82 22.65 28.23 -10.90
N GLY A 83 23.69 27.95 -10.11
CA GLY A 83 24.08 28.77 -8.95
C GLY A 83 23.10 28.71 -7.76
N MET A 84 22.29 27.65 -7.66
CA MET A 84 21.34 27.43 -6.57
C MET A 84 21.89 26.46 -5.52
N SER A 85 21.46 26.62 -4.27
CA SER A 85 21.69 25.60 -3.23
C SER A 85 20.98 24.30 -3.60
N TYR A 86 21.48 23.17 -3.10
CA TYR A 86 20.84 21.88 -3.35
C TYR A 86 19.48 21.79 -2.65
N GLU A 87 19.38 22.30 -1.42
CA GLU A 87 18.13 22.37 -0.65
C GLU A 87 17.07 23.23 -1.38
N ASP A 88 17.46 24.40 -1.89
CA ASP A 88 16.56 25.26 -2.69
C ASP A 88 16.14 24.58 -3.99
N PHE A 89 17.05 23.85 -4.63
CA PHE A 89 16.76 23.10 -5.84
C PHE A 89 15.76 21.96 -5.59
N GLN A 90 15.88 21.24 -4.47
CA GLN A 90 14.92 20.20 -4.08
C GLN A 90 13.54 20.79 -3.79
N THR A 91 13.50 21.91 -3.07
CA THR A 91 12.25 22.64 -2.76
C THR A 91 11.58 23.15 -4.03
N HIS A 92 12.36 23.71 -4.96
CA HIS A 92 11.88 24.12 -6.26
C HIS A 92 11.31 22.95 -7.08
N GLN A 93 12.01 21.80 -7.13
CA GLN A 93 11.51 20.60 -7.81
C GLN A 93 10.19 20.10 -7.19
N MET A 94 10.08 20.13 -5.85
CA MET A 94 8.85 19.74 -5.15
C MET A 94 7.69 20.69 -5.45
N LEU A 95 7.94 22.00 -5.43
CA LEU A 95 6.93 23.01 -5.76
C LEU A 95 6.47 22.91 -7.21
N VAL A 96 7.40 22.71 -8.15
CA VAL A 96 7.05 22.49 -9.57
C VAL A 96 6.19 21.24 -9.74
N PHE A 97 6.54 20.13 -9.08
CA PHE A 97 5.74 18.90 -9.10
C PHE A 97 4.32 19.11 -8.54
N LEU A 98 4.19 19.80 -7.41
CA LEU A 98 2.89 20.13 -6.80
C LEU A 98 2.04 21.06 -7.68
N LEU A 99 2.68 22.00 -8.38
CA LEU A 99 1.99 22.90 -9.31
C LEU A 99 1.58 22.18 -10.60
N ASP A 100 2.37 21.23 -11.08
CA ASP A 100 2.05 20.40 -12.24
C ASP A 100 0.91 19.40 -11.96
N GLU A 101 0.81 18.85 -10.74
CA GLU A 101 -0.34 18.01 -10.32
C GLU A 101 -1.68 18.74 -10.40
N GLN A 102 -1.67 20.08 -10.30
CA GLN A 102 -2.85 20.94 -10.38
C GLN A 102 -3.20 21.37 -11.81
N ASN A 103 -2.43 20.94 -12.81
CA ASN A 103 -2.71 21.22 -14.21
C ASN A 103 -3.83 20.28 -14.72
N PRO A 104 -4.95 20.78 -15.28
CA PRO A 104 -6.03 19.94 -15.82
C PRO A 104 -5.60 19.05 -17.00
N ASP A 105 -4.47 19.35 -17.65
CA ASP A 105 -3.85 18.49 -18.67
C ASP A 105 -2.86 17.46 -18.08
N PHE A 106 -2.65 17.45 -16.77
CA PHE A 106 -1.82 16.47 -16.07
C PHE A 106 -2.44 15.08 -16.17
N LYS A 107 -1.88 14.26 -17.06
CA LYS A 107 -2.25 12.86 -17.18
C LYS A 107 -1.46 12.04 -16.18
N LEU A 108 -2.10 11.68 -15.06
CA LEU A 108 -1.59 10.68 -14.09
C LEU A 108 -1.30 9.30 -14.73
N THR A 109 -1.64 9.11 -16.01
CA THR A 109 -1.44 7.87 -16.76
C THR A 109 -0.01 7.64 -17.24
N ASP A 110 0.85 8.66 -17.21
CA ASP A 110 2.27 8.46 -17.49
C ASP A 110 2.97 8.03 -16.19
N LEU A 111 2.51 6.91 -15.61
CA LEU A 111 3.37 6.11 -14.74
C LEU A 111 4.69 5.99 -15.50
N LYS A 112 5.74 6.60 -14.96
CA LYS A 112 7.07 6.68 -15.59
C LYS A 112 7.37 5.30 -16.17
N PRO A 113 7.50 5.15 -17.49
CA PRO A 113 7.61 3.84 -18.10
C PRO A 113 8.72 3.08 -17.39
N GLU A 114 8.46 1.80 -17.09
CA GLU A 114 9.41 0.95 -16.38
C GLU A 114 10.79 1.14 -17.01
N SER A 115 11.68 1.81 -16.26
CA SER A 115 12.96 2.23 -16.81
C SER A 115 13.73 0.96 -17.16
N TRP A 116 14.03 0.71 -18.43
CA TRP A 116 14.87 -0.44 -18.78
C TRP A 116 16.34 -0.23 -18.36
N PHE A 117 16.70 1.01 -18.00
CA PHE A 117 18.03 1.38 -17.55
C PHE A 117 18.34 0.78 -16.18
N THR A 118 19.37 -0.05 -16.12
CA THR A 118 19.94 -0.58 -14.87
C THR A 118 21.36 -0.02 -14.77
N PRO A 119 21.62 0.88 -13.80
CA PRO A 119 22.92 1.52 -13.70
C PRO A 119 24.02 0.52 -13.39
N ASN A 120 25.21 0.74 -13.94
CA ASN A 120 26.37 -0.07 -13.60
C ASN A 120 26.79 0.20 -12.14
N LEU A 121 26.52 -0.78 -11.27
CA LEU A 121 26.70 -0.70 -9.82
C LEU A 121 28.17 -0.57 -9.39
N SER A 122 29.12 -0.95 -10.25
CA SER A 122 30.57 -0.82 -9.99
C SER A 122 31.04 0.62 -9.70
N LYS A 123 30.22 1.63 -10.01
CA LYS A 123 30.51 3.05 -9.73
C LYS A 123 29.94 3.57 -8.40
N VAL A 124 29.22 2.73 -7.64
CA VAL A 124 28.59 3.08 -6.36
C VAL A 124 28.95 2.01 -5.31
N SER A 125 30.18 2.11 -4.81
CA SER A 125 30.81 1.07 -3.97
C SER A 125 29.96 0.62 -2.77
N SER A 126 29.25 1.53 -2.08
CA SER A 126 28.43 1.18 -0.92
C SER A 126 27.15 0.42 -1.27
N VAL A 127 26.50 0.75 -2.39
CA VAL A 127 25.29 0.07 -2.85
C VAL A 127 25.64 -1.33 -3.39
N ASP A 128 26.74 -1.42 -4.13
CA ASP A 128 27.24 -2.69 -4.68
C ASP A 128 27.64 -3.66 -3.55
N LEU A 129 28.38 -3.16 -2.55
CA LEU A 129 28.73 -3.94 -1.36
C LEU A 129 27.49 -4.41 -0.60
N PHE A 130 26.48 -3.54 -0.42
CA PHE A 130 25.22 -3.93 0.21
C PHE A 130 24.51 -5.06 -0.54
N ILE A 131 24.38 -4.94 -1.87
CA ILE A 131 23.73 -5.96 -2.72
C ILE A 131 24.50 -7.28 -2.63
N GLN A 132 25.84 -7.24 -2.68
CA GLN A 132 26.68 -8.42 -2.57
C GLN A 132 26.51 -9.10 -1.21
N MET A 133 26.63 -8.35 -0.12
CA MET A 133 26.52 -8.89 1.25
C MET A 133 25.13 -9.47 1.52
N THR A 134 24.07 -8.78 1.08
CA THR A 134 22.69 -9.27 1.25
C THR A 134 22.40 -10.48 0.38
N THR A 135 22.90 -10.52 -0.85
CA THR A 135 22.73 -11.70 -1.73
C THR A 135 23.45 -12.91 -1.15
N SER A 136 24.70 -12.76 -0.69
CA SER A 136 25.43 -13.84 -0.01
C SER A 136 24.75 -14.30 1.28
N ALA A 137 24.19 -13.37 2.06
CA ALA A 137 23.42 -13.70 3.26
C ALA A 137 22.17 -14.52 2.89
N ILE A 138 21.39 -14.08 1.89
CA ILE A 138 20.21 -14.81 1.38
C ILE A 138 20.60 -16.19 0.85
N GLU A 139 21.74 -16.31 0.19
CA GLU A 139 22.23 -17.58 -0.32
C GLU A 139 22.60 -18.57 0.78
N SER A 140 23.15 -18.05 1.89
CA SER A 140 23.50 -18.81 3.09
C SER A 140 22.31 -19.19 3.97
N LEU A 141 21.13 -18.59 3.75
CA LEU A 141 19.91 -19.02 4.44
C LEU A 141 19.56 -20.44 3.99
N THR A 142 19.86 -21.42 4.84
CA THR A 142 19.26 -22.74 4.74
C THR A 142 17.80 -22.58 5.15
N THR A 143 16.86 -22.80 4.23
CA THR A 143 15.43 -22.87 4.52
C THR A 143 15.18 -24.05 5.46
N SER A 144 15.41 -23.85 6.75
CA SER A 144 15.43 -24.91 7.76
C SER A 144 14.09 -25.06 8.49
N GLU A 145 13.12 -24.20 8.23
CA GLU A 145 11.76 -24.35 8.77
C GLU A 145 10.76 -24.38 7.62
N VAL A 146 10.05 -25.49 7.49
CA VAL A 146 8.93 -25.62 6.54
C VAL A 146 7.85 -24.67 7.04
N LEU A 147 7.66 -23.55 6.35
CA LEU A 147 6.56 -22.63 6.64
C LEU A 147 5.25 -23.39 6.43
N HIS A 148 4.48 -23.56 7.50
CA HIS A 148 3.17 -24.18 7.41
C HIS A 148 2.17 -23.19 6.79
N ASP A 149 1.42 -23.66 5.81
CA ASP A 149 0.35 -22.88 5.21
C ASP A 149 -0.76 -22.67 6.24
N ASN A 150 -1.16 -21.41 6.46
CA ASN A 150 -2.25 -21.07 7.37
C ASN A 150 -3.63 -21.02 6.68
N LEU A 151 -3.68 -21.42 5.39
CA LEU A 151 -4.89 -21.63 4.61
C LEU A 151 -4.89 -23.02 3.96
N THR A 152 -6.07 -23.63 3.91
CA THR A 152 -6.30 -24.83 3.10
C THR A 152 -6.37 -24.49 1.61
N ALA A 153 -6.19 -25.49 0.74
CA ALA A 153 -6.32 -25.31 -0.71
C ALA A 153 -7.71 -24.75 -1.11
N GLN A 154 -8.75 -25.21 -0.43
CA GLN A 154 -10.13 -24.77 -0.62
C GLN A 154 -10.33 -23.32 -0.16
N GLN A 155 -9.74 -22.91 0.97
CA GLN A 155 -9.75 -21.51 1.41
C GLN A 155 -8.96 -20.60 0.47
N ARG A 156 -7.84 -21.07 -0.11
CA ARG A 156 -7.11 -20.30 -1.15
C ARG A 156 -7.93 -20.13 -2.42
N LYS A 157 -8.66 -21.17 -2.83
CA LYS A 157 -9.61 -21.10 -3.96
C LYS A 157 -10.72 -20.09 -3.65
N ALA A 158 -11.34 -20.19 -2.49
CA ALA A 158 -12.35 -19.25 -1.98
C ALA A 158 -11.83 -17.79 -1.96
N LEU A 159 -10.61 -17.56 -1.48
CA LEU A 159 -9.98 -16.23 -1.48
C LEU A 159 -9.85 -15.67 -2.90
N LYS A 160 -9.44 -16.52 -3.85
CA LYS A 160 -9.32 -16.14 -5.25
C LYS A 160 -10.68 -15.83 -5.88
N GLU A 161 -11.71 -16.61 -5.58
CA GLU A 161 -13.08 -16.40 -6.05
C GLU A 161 -13.62 -15.06 -5.56
N LEU A 162 -13.56 -14.80 -4.24
CA LEU A 162 -13.99 -13.54 -3.63
C LEU A 162 -13.22 -12.33 -4.17
N ASN A 163 -11.91 -12.46 -4.40
CA ASN A 163 -11.08 -11.37 -4.94
C ASN A 163 -11.34 -11.10 -6.43
N THR A 164 -11.74 -12.12 -7.19
CA THR A 164 -11.98 -11.97 -8.64
C THR A 164 -13.37 -11.39 -8.92
N ASP A 165 -14.34 -11.60 -8.03
CA ASP A 165 -15.71 -11.15 -8.21
C ASP A 165 -15.83 -9.61 -8.14
N ARG A 166 -16.19 -9.01 -9.28
CA ARG A 166 -16.41 -7.57 -9.45
C ARG A 166 -17.87 -7.16 -9.24
N ASN A 167 -18.73 -8.04 -8.73
CA ASN A 167 -20.10 -7.72 -8.36
C ASN A 167 -20.29 -7.52 -6.85
N ILE A 168 -19.30 -7.92 -6.03
CA ILE A 168 -19.38 -7.79 -4.57
C ILE A 168 -18.36 -6.80 -4.01
N ILE A 169 -18.72 -6.19 -2.88
CA ILE A 169 -17.85 -5.35 -2.05
C ILE A 169 -17.78 -6.01 -0.67
N ILE A 170 -16.56 -6.19 -0.16
CA ILE A 170 -16.28 -6.74 1.17
C ILE A 170 -15.61 -5.66 2.00
N LYS A 171 -16.21 -5.28 3.13
CA LYS A 171 -15.74 -4.18 3.99
C LYS A 171 -15.89 -4.52 5.47
N PRO A 172 -15.06 -3.92 6.35
CA PRO A 172 -15.34 -3.98 7.77
C PRO A 172 -16.65 -3.23 8.07
N SER A 173 -17.43 -3.75 9.00
CA SER A 173 -18.54 -3.05 9.62
C SER A 173 -18.01 -1.92 10.51
N ASP A 174 -18.77 -0.83 10.59
CA ASP A 174 -18.52 0.28 11.52
C ASP A 174 -18.47 -0.19 12.99
N LYS A 175 -19.23 -1.26 13.32
CA LYS A 175 -19.36 -1.79 14.68
C LYS A 175 -19.05 -3.28 14.75
N GLY A 176 -18.34 -3.67 15.81
CA GLY A 176 -18.21 -5.07 16.25
C GLY A 176 -17.25 -5.94 15.44
N GLY A 177 -16.35 -5.37 14.64
CA GLY A 177 -15.34 -6.14 13.90
C GLY A 177 -15.89 -7.05 12.80
N ASN A 178 -17.20 -6.95 12.51
CA ASN A 178 -17.86 -7.78 11.53
C ASN A 178 -17.37 -7.49 10.10
N VAL A 179 -17.47 -8.50 9.24
CA VAL A 179 -17.21 -8.39 7.80
C VAL A 179 -18.55 -8.32 7.08
N VAL A 180 -18.77 -7.22 6.35
CA VAL A 180 -19.98 -7.01 5.56
C VAL A 180 -19.68 -7.28 4.09
N ILE A 181 -20.58 -8.01 3.44
CA ILE A 181 -20.53 -8.28 2.00
C ILE A 181 -21.78 -7.67 1.37
N MET A 182 -21.60 -6.87 0.33
CA MET A 182 -22.69 -6.16 -0.34
C MET A 182 -22.57 -6.31 -1.86
N ASP A 183 -23.70 -6.25 -2.56
CA ASP A 183 -23.70 -6.03 -4.00
C ASP A 183 -23.07 -4.66 -4.30
N ARG A 184 -22.17 -4.60 -5.29
CA ARG A 184 -21.39 -3.40 -5.63
C ARG A 184 -22.29 -2.26 -6.08
N ASP A 185 -23.26 -2.54 -6.95
CA ASP A 185 -24.16 -1.52 -7.48
C ASP A 185 -24.99 -0.90 -6.35
N HIS A 186 -25.53 -1.75 -5.46
CA HIS A 186 -26.27 -1.29 -4.29
C HIS A 186 -25.42 -0.44 -3.35
N TYR A 187 -24.16 -0.83 -3.11
CA TYR A 187 -23.22 -0.02 -2.31
C TYR A 187 -22.99 1.36 -2.93
N ILE A 188 -22.76 1.43 -4.25
CA ILE A 188 -22.57 2.69 -4.97
C ILE A 188 -23.82 3.57 -4.88
N ASP A 189 -25.00 2.99 -5.09
CA ASP A 189 -26.27 3.71 -5.03
C ASP A 189 -26.51 4.33 -3.66
N MET A 190 -26.28 3.57 -2.57
CA MET A 190 -26.37 4.11 -1.20
C MET A 190 -25.38 5.25 -0.96
N CYS A 191 -24.13 5.11 -1.42
CA CYS A 191 -23.15 6.19 -1.31
C CYS A 191 -23.62 7.45 -2.05
N MET A 192 -24.13 7.30 -3.27
CA MET A 192 -24.63 8.42 -4.06
C MET A 192 -25.89 9.04 -3.45
N GLU A 193 -26.74 8.25 -2.81
CA GLU A 193 -27.89 8.73 -2.05
C GLU A 193 -27.47 9.55 -0.83
N HIS A 194 -26.51 9.06 -0.03
CA HIS A 194 -25.95 9.79 1.10
C HIS A 194 -25.30 11.13 0.66
N LEU A 195 -24.60 11.15 -0.48
CA LEU A 195 -23.97 12.37 -1.01
C LEU A 195 -24.98 13.40 -1.56
N LYS A 196 -26.23 13.02 -1.80
CA LYS A 196 -27.30 13.97 -2.18
C LYS A 196 -27.84 14.76 -0.99
N ASP A 197 -27.49 14.38 0.24
CA ASP A 197 -27.94 15.09 1.43
C ASP A 197 -27.34 16.50 1.50
N THR A 198 -28.15 17.48 1.10
CA THR A 198 -27.78 18.90 1.13
C THR A 198 -27.73 19.52 2.54
N SER A 199 -28.19 18.79 3.57
CA SER A 199 -28.04 19.24 4.96
C SER A 199 -26.62 19.01 5.48
N ALA A 200 -25.96 17.95 5.01
CA ALA A 200 -24.59 17.59 5.40
C ALA A 200 -23.54 18.02 4.37
N TYR A 201 -23.87 18.01 3.07
CA TYR A 201 -22.91 18.25 1.98
C TYR A 201 -23.31 19.41 1.08
N ARG A 202 -22.32 20.18 0.62
CA ARG A 202 -22.49 21.23 -0.39
C ARG A 202 -21.70 20.88 -1.65
N LYS A 203 -22.39 20.80 -2.79
CA LYS A 203 -21.73 20.57 -4.08
C LYS A 203 -20.94 21.81 -4.50
N LEU A 204 -19.65 21.62 -4.80
CA LEU A 204 -18.78 22.66 -5.32
C LEU A 204 -18.91 22.74 -6.85
N THR A 205 -18.87 23.96 -7.39
CA THR A 205 -18.97 24.24 -8.83
C THR A 205 -17.63 24.13 -9.54
N MET A 206 -16.52 24.27 -8.80
CA MET A 206 -15.15 24.14 -9.29
C MET A 206 -14.27 23.56 -8.19
N ASP A 207 -13.12 23.01 -8.57
CA ASP A 207 -12.09 22.58 -7.64
C ASP A 207 -11.50 23.81 -6.92
N PRO A 208 -11.66 23.94 -5.58
CA PRO A 208 -11.17 25.09 -4.83
C PRO A 208 -9.69 24.96 -4.43
N THR A 209 -9.00 23.87 -4.80
CA THR A 209 -7.64 23.57 -4.32
C THR A 209 -6.67 24.71 -4.61
N THR A 210 -6.69 25.28 -5.81
CA THR A 210 -5.83 26.43 -6.17
C THR A 210 -6.14 27.68 -5.35
N LEU A 211 -7.42 27.94 -5.05
CA LEU A 211 -7.85 29.04 -4.21
C LEU A 211 -7.31 28.87 -2.79
N TYR A 212 -7.52 27.70 -2.18
CA TYR A 212 -7.03 27.43 -0.83
C TYR A 212 -5.50 27.41 -0.75
N LEU A 213 -4.80 26.95 -1.78
CA LEU A 213 -3.34 27.02 -1.83
C LEU A 213 -2.85 28.47 -1.88
N SER A 214 -3.52 29.33 -2.64
CA SER A 214 -3.17 30.76 -2.70
C SER A 214 -3.43 31.46 -1.36
N GLU A 215 -4.54 31.16 -0.71
CA GLU A 215 -4.89 31.69 0.62
C GLU A 215 -3.92 31.17 1.68
N LEU A 216 -3.58 29.88 1.64
CA LEU A 216 -2.62 29.27 2.55
C LEU A 216 -1.21 29.86 2.38
N LYS A 217 -0.75 30.08 1.14
CA LYS A 217 0.52 30.78 0.89
C LYS A 217 0.52 32.19 1.48
N HIS A 218 -0.56 32.95 1.26
CA HIS A 218 -0.67 34.29 1.82
C HIS A 218 -0.65 34.28 3.36
N ILE A 219 -1.28 33.28 4.00
CA ILE A 219 -1.25 33.12 5.45
C ILE A 219 0.17 32.77 5.93
N LEU A 220 0.87 31.88 5.22
CA LEU A 220 2.25 31.51 5.55
C LEU A 220 3.23 32.67 5.37
N ASP A 221 3.11 33.44 4.28
CA ASP A 221 3.94 34.62 4.02
C ASP A 221 3.72 35.68 5.11
N ALA A 222 2.46 35.95 5.48
CA ALA A 222 2.15 36.85 6.58
C ALA A 222 2.66 36.32 7.93
N ALA A 223 2.62 35.02 8.17
CA ALA A 223 3.15 34.41 9.39
C ALA A 223 4.68 34.53 9.46
N LEU A 224 5.38 34.39 8.33
CA LEU A 224 6.83 34.58 8.23
C LEU A 224 7.23 36.05 8.46
N GLU A 225 6.52 37.00 7.82
CA GLU A 225 6.74 38.44 8.00
C GLU A 225 6.52 38.90 9.44
N ASN A 226 5.57 38.27 10.14
CA ASN A 226 5.29 38.54 11.56
C ASN A 226 6.13 37.68 12.52
N TYR A 227 7.12 36.93 12.01
CA TYR A 227 8.01 36.06 12.80
C TYR A 227 7.26 35.00 13.64
N ILE A 228 6.07 34.58 13.20
CA ILE A 228 5.28 33.50 13.83
C ILE A 228 5.88 32.13 13.46
N ILE A 229 6.42 32.00 12.25
CA ILE A 229 7.11 30.81 11.75
C ILE A 229 8.51 31.18 11.26
N THR A 230 9.45 30.22 11.31
CA THR A 230 10.83 30.41 10.84
C THR A 230 10.97 30.12 9.34
N SER A 231 12.08 30.54 8.73
CA SER A 231 12.35 30.26 7.31
C SER A 231 12.54 28.78 7.00
N ASP A 232 12.81 27.94 8.00
CA ASP A 232 12.90 26.48 7.86
C ASP A 232 11.52 25.80 7.97
N GLU A 233 10.52 26.52 8.47
CA GLU A 233 9.13 26.05 8.68
C GLU A 233 8.13 26.60 7.64
N HIS A 234 8.56 27.57 6.84
CA HIS A 234 7.82 28.12 5.69
C HIS A 234 7.96 27.23 4.46
#